data_AF-A0A7V5R5G2-F1
#
_entry.id   AF-A0A7V5R5G2-F1
#
_cell.length_a   1.000
_cell.length_b   1.000
_cell.length_c   1.000
_cell.angle_alpha   90.00
_cell.angle_beta   90.00
_cell.angle_gamma   90.00
#
_symmetry.space_group_name_H-M   'P 1'
#
loop_
_entity.id
_entity.type
_entity.pdbx_description
1 polymer ?
#
loop_
_entity_poly.entity_id
_entity_poly.type
_entity_poly.pdbx_seq_one_letter_code
_entity_poly.pdbx_strand_id
1 'polypeptide(L)'
;MKRLSRFTVSSLFFVFLFVGVVPQSAANAATGNSPTKQTPSSTKQPATKTEAVPTIPPVTADQVTARRRDIQTEKNALEKLQSEVKATKKNRDRKLAELQNATVTETMLEQSRLAMESTRVNIQSILLDINHIQQQSENLQSALVDLQHQIDSFTDKQDEHIAALQSRILLTRSLLTLNHTYADLLSTHLGLLREKADLAASWLQSVQAVYTKQQHLRHQESLEDMKRRLLKEEKKAQAQALQIQQKLAALKGNTSATEARRDFLQKQLESLNESLNILKTKVTIQAMKNTYEGMNLGQLTNLTADTLQADIKTLQKMTTQLHPLIRLTSGRLTVFQQQWALLQKQYALKNISGDLFTREKKILTSLINQYTSLATELQSFLTQIQQNQEQLKTAYNRSVQRSLTAREPLPHDLASWRKLVAELSALPVRLQEISRKSIRELYSGWNQAPPVRKLSFVAGVFILLIFSVALGRCTQGKCEKTPEQKNIVAKFNVILLSLLRGSRIAVVVGGTVVLAGWIFQVDHTIFRFFLLIVAVWIALRLVIKISYWIFISPLVPIENRQPRLYRLVVHGAIASAFFSFLVGLGNIGIYSLQLRAVIDRLFMVLLLLLVYFFI
;
A
#
# COMPACT_ATOMS: atom_id res chain seq x y z
N MET A 1 -56.04 -35.17 10.13
CA MET A 1 -55.21 -36.07 10.97
C MET A 1 -54.51 -37.11 10.10
N LYS A 2 -53.20 -37.31 10.34
CA LYS A 2 -52.31 -38.39 9.87
C LYS A 2 -52.00 -38.52 8.36
N ARG A 3 -50.95 -37.81 7.91
CA ARG A 3 -49.65 -38.39 7.52
C ARG A 3 -48.60 -37.29 7.30
N LEU A 4 -47.90 -36.98 8.38
CA LEU A 4 -46.57 -36.36 8.41
C LEU A 4 -45.54 -37.51 8.41
N SER A 5 -44.55 -37.47 7.52
CA SER A 5 -43.12 -37.75 7.80
C SER A 5 -42.35 -37.92 6.50
N ARG A 6 -41.06 -37.54 6.54
CA ARG A 6 -40.04 -37.51 5.47
C ARG A 6 -39.83 -36.15 4.78
N PHE A 7 -39.47 -35.16 5.60
CA PHE A 7 -38.50 -34.12 5.22
C PHE A 7 -37.37 -34.17 6.25
N THR A 8 -36.36 -34.99 6.00
CA THR A 8 -35.13 -35.04 6.80
C THR A 8 -34.07 -34.16 6.16
N VAL A 9 -33.82 -33.01 6.81
CA VAL A 9 -32.51 -32.47 7.17
C VAL A 9 -31.34 -32.92 6.27
N SER A 10 -30.91 -32.05 5.35
CA SER A 10 -29.58 -32.10 4.75
C SER A 10 -29.06 -30.69 4.50
N SER A 11 -29.12 -29.87 5.54
CA SER A 11 -28.49 -28.54 5.60
C SER A 11 -28.12 -28.32 7.06
N LEU A 12 -26.86 -27.94 7.30
CA LEU A 12 -26.14 -27.94 8.59
C LEU A 12 -25.57 -29.30 9.00
N PHE A 13 -24.30 -29.54 8.66
CA PHE A 13 -23.26 -30.10 9.54
C PHE A 13 -21.95 -30.14 8.74
N PHE A 14 -21.02 -29.22 9.02
CA PHE A 14 -19.61 -29.35 8.64
C PHE A 14 -18.81 -29.03 9.90
N VAL A 15 -18.70 -30.04 10.76
CA VAL A 15 -17.79 -30.08 11.92
C VAL A 15 -16.59 -30.90 11.44
N PHE A 16 -15.43 -30.25 11.30
CA PHE A 16 -14.17 -30.95 11.03
C PHE A 16 -13.66 -31.53 12.36
N LEU A 17 -13.67 -32.86 12.45
CA LEU A 17 -12.96 -33.66 13.44
C LEU A 17 -11.80 -34.33 12.69
N PHE A 18 -10.55 -34.08 13.10
CA PHE A 18 -9.45 -35.00 12.84
C PHE A 18 -8.46 -34.97 13.99
N VAL A 19 -8.41 -36.09 14.71
CA VAL A 19 -7.37 -36.47 15.67
C VAL A 19 -6.49 -37.50 14.99
N GLY A 20 -5.17 -37.34 15.16
CA GLY A 20 -4.20 -38.44 15.24
C GLY A 20 -3.56 -38.96 13.94
N VAL A 21 -2.26 -38.72 13.80
CA VAL A 21 -1.17 -39.72 14.03
C VAL A 21 0.03 -39.37 13.16
N VAL A 22 1.19 -39.24 13.84
CA VAL A 22 2.54 -39.06 13.31
C VAL A 22 3.02 -40.36 12.65
N PRO A 23 3.77 -40.29 11.55
CA PRO A 23 5.06 -40.98 11.58
C PRO A 23 6.22 -40.14 11.02
N GLN A 24 7.37 -40.43 11.59
CA GLN A 24 8.69 -39.87 11.36
C GLN A 24 9.51 -40.93 10.60
N SER A 25 10.11 -40.60 9.45
CA SER A 25 11.50 -41.00 9.11
C SER A 25 11.94 -40.54 7.71
N ALA A 26 13.14 -39.95 7.73
CA ALA A 26 14.26 -40.00 6.79
C ALA A 26 14.06 -39.97 5.26
N ALA A 27 14.71 -38.99 4.60
CA ALA A 27 15.74 -39.27 3.58
C ALA A 27 16.56 -38.01 3.24
N ASN A 28 17.89 -38.17 3.26
CA ASN A 28 18.89 -37.26 2.71
C ASN A 28 18.75 -37.15 1.18
N ALA A 29 19.13 -36.00 0.61
CA ALA A 29 20.03 -35.94 -0.56
C ALA A 29 20.36 -34.50 -0.94
N ALA A 30 21.66 -34.27 -1.10
CA ALA A 30 22.26 -33.08 -1.69
C ALA A 30 21.85 -32.90 -3.16
N THR A 31 21.91 -31.66 -3.64
CA THR A 31 22.36 -31.36 -5.01
C THR A 31 22.70 -29.87 -5.09
N GLY A 32 23.97 -29.58 -5.39
CA GLY A 32 24.44 -28.26 -5.74
C GLY A 32 24.00 -27.88 -7.15
N ASN A 33 24.05 -26.58 -7.44
CA ASN A 33 24.10 -26.06 -8.80
C ASN A 33 24.80 -24.70 -8.81
N SER A 34 25.92 -24.66 -9.53
CA SER A 34 26.70 -23.47 -9.89
C SER A 34 25.93 -22.56 -10.85
N PRO A 35 26.20 -21.23 -10.88
CA PRO A 35 25.76 -20.37 -11.96
C PRO A 35 26.88 -20.02 -12.95
N THR A 36 26.64 -20.43 -14.20
CA THR A 36 26.74 -19.68 -15.47
C THR A 36 27.76 -18.53 -15.63
N LYS A 37 28.73 -18.76 -16.54
CA LYS A 37 29.59 -17.78 -17.22
C LYS A 37 28.80 -16.98 -18.27
N GLN A 38 29.06 -15.67 -18.36
CA GLN A 38 28.86 -14.84 -19.55
C GLN A 38 30.18 -14.17 -19.95
N THR A 39 30.52 -14.29 -21.23
CA THR A 39 31.65 -13.65 -21.92
C THR A 39 31.26 -12.23 -22.37
N PRO A 40 32.22 -11.33 -22.60
CA PRO A 40 32.32 -10.79 -23.96
C PRO A 40 33.76 -10.76 -24.51
N SER A 41 33.80 -10.80 -25.83
CA SER A 41 34.93 -10.91 -26.74
C SER A 41 35.60 -9.55 -27.05
N SER A 42 36.91 -9.58 -27.28
CA SER A 42 37.58 -8.76 -28.31
C SER A 42 38.87 -9.45 -28.78
N THR A 43 39.13 -9.34 -30.07
CA THR A 43 40.05 -10.15 -30.89
C THR A 43 41.28 -9.34 -31.32
N LYS A 44 42.50 -9.90 -31.19
CA LYS A 44 43.55 -9.93 -32.25
C LYS A 44 44.82 -10.73 -31.84
N GLN A 45 45.22 -11.64 -32.74
CA GLN A 45 46.36 -12.59 -32.82
C GLN A 45 47.77 -11.93 -32.92
N PRO A 46 48.88 -12.69 -33.08
CA PRO A 46 49.36 -13.89 -32.37
C PRO A 46 50.89 -13.82 -32.04
N ALA A 47 51.37 -14.46 -30.97
CA ALA A 47 52.79 -14.82 -30.85
C ALA A 47 53.02 -15.95 -29.84
N THR A 48 53.33 -17.13 -30.38
CA THR A 48 54.36 -18.07 -29.91
C THR A 48 54.62 -18.21 -28.40
N LYS A 49 53.97 -19.21 -27.80
CA LYS A 49 54.57 -20.29 -26.98
C LYS A 49 55.70 -19.88 -26.01
N THR A 50 55.34 -19.54 -24.78
CA THR A 50 55.89 -20.12 -23.54
C THR A 50 54.84 -19.89 -22.45
N GLU A 51 54.28 -20.97 -21.96
CA GLU A 51 53.25 -20.99 -20.92
C GLU A 51 53.91 -20.57 -19.59
N ALA A 52 53.98 -19.26 -19.35
CA ALA A 52 54.35 -18.72 -18.06
C ALA A 52 53.17 -18.92 -17.11
N VAL A 53 53.27 -19.94 -16.26
CA VAL A 53 52.43 -20.14 -15.07
C VAL A 53 52.31 -18.78 -14.35
N PRO A 54 51.09 -18.27 -14.06
CA PRO A 54 50.95 -17.01 -13.33
C PRO A 54 51.60 -17.18 -11.95
N THR A 55 52.79 -16.57 -11.80
CA THR A 55 53.54 -16.62 -10.57
C THR A 55 52.82 -15.70 -9.58
N ILE A 56 52.06 -16.30 -8.66
CA ILE A 56 51.46 -15.59 -7.53
C ILE A 56 52.63 -14.91 -6.78
N PRO A 57 52.57 -13.59 -6.50
CA PRO A 57 53.65 -12.89 -5.82
C PRO A 57 53.93 -13.53 -4.44
N PRO A 58 55.20 -13.60 -3.99
CA PRO A 58 55.54 -14.20 -2.71
C PRO A 58 54.93 -13.42 -1.55
N VAL A 59 54.28 -14.16 -0.64
CA VAL A 59 53.82 -13.62 0.64
C VAL A 59 55.04 -13.19 1.44
N THR A 60 55.08 -11.92 1.86
CA THR A 60 56.20 -11.34 2.59
C THR A 60 55.90 -11.26 4.09
N ALA A 61 56.96 -11.23 4.91
CA ALA A 61 56.82 -10.99 6.35
C ALA A 61 56.14 -9.63 6.66
N ASP A 62 56.31 -8.65 5.77
CA ASP A 62 55.67 -7.34 5.87
C ASP A 62 54.15 -7.42 5.73
N GLN A 63 53.63 -8.31 4.88
CA GLN A 63 52.17 -8.52 4.77
C GLN A 63 51.58 -9.14 6.04
N VAL A 64 52.31 -10.07 6.68
CA VAL A 64 51.90 -10.69 7.95
C VAL A 64 51.88 -9.65 9.08
N THR A 65 52.90 -8.78 9.14
CA THR A 65 52.96 -7.72 10.16
C THR A 65 51.93 -6.62 9.93
N ALA A 66 51.68 -6.23 8.68
CA ALA A 66 50.60 -5.31 8.32
C ALA A 66 49.24 -5.85 8.76
N ARG A 67 48.94 -7.12 8.45
CA ARG A 67 47.67 -7.74 8.86
C ARG A 67 47.50 -7.81 10.37
N ARG A 68 48.57 -8.07 11.13
CA ARG A 68 48.52 -8.01 12.61
C ARG A 68 48.17 -6.61 13.11
N ARG A 69 48.68 -5.55 12.45
CA ARG A 69 48.35 -4.16 12.79
C ARG A 69 46.89 -3.83 12.48
N ASP A 70 46.37 -4.29 11.35
CA ASP A 70 44.95 -4.12 10.99
C ASP A 70 44.04 -4.79 12.02
N ILE A 71 44.34 -6.03 12.41
CA ILE A 71 43.60 -6.75 13.45
C ILE A 71 43.60 -5.96 14.77
N GLN A 72 44.74 -5.37 15.16
CA GLN A 72 44.81 -4.59 16.40
C GLN A 72 44.00 -3.28 16.31
N THR A 73 44.06 -2.60 15.17
CA THR A 73 43.29 -1.38 14.92
C THR A 73 41.79 -1.67 15.01
N GLU A 74 41.38 -2.78 14.41
CA GLU A 74 39.98 -3.20 14.39
C GLU A 74 39.48 -3.66 15.77
N LYS A 75 40.32 -4.34 16.56
CA LYS A 75 40.00 -4.64 17.97
C LYS A 75 39.70 -3.38 18.77
N ASN A 76 40.55 -2.36 18.64
CA ASN A 76 40.36 -1.09 19.33
C ASN A 76 39.06 -0.39 18.87
N ALA A 77 38.76 -0.43 17.57
CA ALA A 77 37.52 0.13 17.02
C ALA A 77 36.28 -0.60 17.56
N LEU A 78 36.35 -1.93 17.67
CA LEU A 78 35.28 -2.78 18.18
C LEU A 78 35.00 -2.50 19.66
N GLU A 79 36.04 -2.39 20.49
CA GLU A 79 35.89 -2.03 21.91
C GLU A 79 35.20 -0.66 22.08
N LYS A 80 35.64 0.32 21.30
CA LYS A 80 35.00 1.65 21.28
C LYS A 80 33.52 1.54 20.89
N LEU A 81 33.21 0.85 19.79
CA LEU A 81 31.83 0.68 19.33
C LEU A 81 30.97 -0.05 20.36
N GLN A 82 31.50 -1.09 21.00
CA GLN A 82 30.79 -1.83 22.04
C GLN A 82 30.46 -0.94 23.24
N SER A 83 31.39 -0.05 23.64
CA SER A 83 31.15 0.92 24.70
C SER A 83 30.09 1.95 24.32
N GLU A 84 30.11 2.46 23.08
CA GLU A 84 29.11 3.39 22.55
C GLU A 84 27.70 2.78 22.51
N VAL A 85 27.59 1.54 22.03
CA VAL A 85 26.31 0.82 21.96
C VAL A 85 25.76 0.56 23.36
N LYS A 86 26.60 0.12 24.30
CA LYS A 86 26.20 -0.07 25.72
C LYS A 86 25.75 1.24 26.36
N ALA A 87 26.48 2.33 26.16
CA ALA A 87 26.12 3.65 26.68
C ALA A 87 24.80 4.16 26.09
N THR A 88 24.59 3.97 24.78
CA THR A 88 23.36 4.36 24.08
C THR A 88 22.16 3.56 24.58
N LYS A 89 22.31 2.24 24.78
CA LYS A 89 21.29 1.38 25.38
C LYS A 89 20.92 1.83 26.80
N LYS A 90 21.91 2.07 27.66
CA LYS A 90 21.69 2.49 29.05
C LYS A 90 20.92 3.82 29.14
N ASN A 91 21.23 4.76 28.25
CA ASN A 91 20.62 6.09 28.25
C ASN A 91 19.32 6.16 27.44
N ARG A 92 18.89 5.07 26.79
CA ARG A 92 17.75 5.07 25.86
C ARG A 92 16.46 5.48 26.53
N ASP A 93 16.10 4.81 27.62
CA ASP A 93 14.78 4.99 28.24
C ASP A 93 14.66 6.39 28.86
N ARG A 94 15.77 6.91 29.41
CA ARG A 94 15.87 8.29 29.87
C ARG A 94 15.66 9.29 28.72
N LYS A 95 16.36 9.12 27.59
CA LYS A 95 16.21 9.99 26.42
C LYS A 95 14.80 9.92 25.82
N LEU A 96 14.17 8.74 25.82
CA LEU A 96 12.79 8.57 25.36
C LEU A 96 11.79 9.27 26.29
N ALA A 97 12.01 9.23 27.61
CA ALA A 97 11.18 9.95 28.57
C ALA A 97 11.35 11.48 28.42
N GLU A 98 12.58 11.96 28.24
CA GLU A 98 12.87 13.38 27.99
C GLU A 98 12.22 13.85 26.67
N LEU A 99 12.23 13.02 25.62
CA LEU A 99 11.65 13.35 24.31
C LEU A 99 10.14 13.63 24.37
N GLN A 100 9.39 12.99 25.28
CA GLN A 100 7.95 13.19 25.38
C GLN A 100 7.57 14.62 25.80
N ASN A 101 8.44 15.29 26.56
CA ASN A 101 8.21 16.63 27.09
C ASN A 101 9.05 17.71 26.37
N ALA A 102 10.00 17.32 25.53
CA ALA A 102 10.85 18.23 24.78
C ALA A 102 10.17 18.75 23.50
N THR A 103 10.47 20.00 23.12
CA THR A 103 10.12 20.54 21.80
C THR A 103 11.06 19.97 20.74
N VAL A 104 10.55 19.08 19.89
CA VAL A 104 11.36 18.43 18.84
C VAL A 104 11.45 19.38 17.65
N THR A 105 12.67 19.81 17.32
CA THR A 105 12.92 20.66 16.16
C THR A 105 13.21 19.82 14.90
N GLU A 106 13.04 20.43 13.73
CA GLU A 106 13.41 19.81 12.44
C GLU A 106 14.91 19.42 12.40
N THR A 107 15.76 20.21 13.05
CA THR A 107 17.20 19.89 13.18
C THR A 107 17.45 18.59 13.93
N MET A 108 16.66 18.26 14.96
CA MET A 108 16.78 16.98 15.68
C MET A 108 16.33 15.80 14.82
N LEU A 109 15.32 16.00 13.97
CA LEU A 109 14.88 14.98 13.01
C LEU A 109 15.97 14.71 11.97
N GLU A 110 16.54 15.75 11.38
CA GLU A 110 17.63 15.63 10.40
C GLU A 110 18.90 15.03 11.00
N GLN A 111 19.30 15.43 12.21
CA GLN A 111 20.42 14.80 12.92
C GLN A 111 20.18 13.30 13.15
N SER A 112 18.94 12.92 13.48
CA SER A 112 18.57 11.51 13.68
C SER A 112 18.59 10.71 12.38
N ARG A 113 18.19 11.33 11.25
CA ARG A 113 18.30 10.73 9.91
C ARG A 113 19.75 10.53 9.51
N LEU A 114 20.58 11.57 9.65
CA LEU A 114 22.01 11.52 9.35
C LEU A 114 22.74 10.45 10.18
N ALA A 115 22.40 10.29 11.45
CA ALA A 115 22.97 9.25 12.30
C ALA A 115 22.63 7.83 11.80
N MET A 116 21.40 7.62 11.34
CA MET A 116 20.96 6.35 10.75
C MET A 116 21.66 6.08 9.41
N GLU A 117 21.73 7.08 8.53
CA GLU A 117 22.41 6.96 7.23
C GLU A 117 23.91 6.72 7.39
N SER A 118 24.58 7.45 8.28
CA SER A 118 26.00 7.24 8.60
C SER A 118 26.26 5.80 9.06
N THR A 119 25.41 5.26 9.94
CA THR A 119 25.55 3.87 10.40
C THR A 119 25.32 2.87 9.26
N ARG A 120 24.39 3.17 8.34
CA ARG A 120 24.13 2.34 7.16
C ARG A 120 25.32 2.31 6.20
N VAL A 121 25.98 3.45 5.97
CA VAL A 121 27.19 3.53 5.15
C VAL A 121 28.31 2.70 5.78
N ASN A 122 28.49 2.75 7.10
CA ASN A 122 29.48 1.94 7.79
C ASN A 122 29.20 0.43 7.65
N ILE A 123 27.94 -0.01 7.72
CA ILE A 123 27.57 -1.41 7.46
C ILE A 123 27.95 -1.82 6.04
N GLN A 124 27.71 -0.96 5.05
CA GLN A 124 28.08 -1.25 3.66
C GLN A 124 29.60 -1.35 3.49
N SER A 125 30.37 -0.47 4.14
CA SER A 125 31.83 -0.54 4.14
C SER A 125 32.33 -1.88 4.71
N ILE A 126 31.87 -2.27 5.89
CA ILE A 126 32.30 -3.53 6.52
C ILE A 126 31.89 -4.76 5.70
N LEU A 127 30.74 -4.73 5.02
CA LEU A 127 30.36 -5.82 4.10
C LEU A 127 31.31 -5.93 2.91
N LEU A 128 31.77 -4.80 2.36
CA LEU A 128 32.77 -4.80 1.29
C LEU A 128 34.10 -5.35 1.79
N ASP A 129 34.52 -4.98 3.00
CA ASP A 129 35.75 -5.48 3.62
C ASP A 129 35.68 -7.00 3.88
N ILE A 130 34.54 -7.52 4.37
CA ILE A 130 34.31 -8.97 4.54
C ILE A 130 34.47 -9.69 3.20
N ASN A 131 33.81 -9.20 2.15
CA ASN A 131 33.89 -9.82 0.82
C ASN A 131 35.33 -9.80 0.28
N HIS A 132 36.04 -8.69 0.47
CA HIS A 132 37.43 -8.55 0.06
C HIS A 132 38.35 -9.56 0.78
N ILE A 133 38.19 -9.71 2.09
CA ILE A 133 38.99 -10.66 2.90
C ILE A 133 38.64 -12.11 2.58
N GLN A 134 37.37 -12.42 2.27
CA GLN A 134 36.97 -13.76 1.81
C GLN A 134 37.66 -14.11 0.48
N GLN A 135 37.61 -13.22 -0.50
CA GLN A 135 38.28 -13.41 -1.78
C GLN A 135 39.80 -13.55 -1.61
N GLN A 136 40.42 -12.76 -0.74
CA GLN A 136 41.85 -12.91 -0.42
C GLN A 136 42.17 -14.27 0.22
N SER A 137 41.28 -14.77 1.08
CA SER A 137 41.46 -16.07 1.74
C SER A 137 41.36 -17.23 0.76
N GLU A 138 40.41 -17.18 -0.18
CA GLU A 138 40.28 -18.15 -1.28
C GLU A 138 41.54 -18.17 -2.17
N ASN A 139 42.05 -16.98 -2.54
CA ASN A 139 43.27 -16.85 -3.31
C ASN A 139 44.48 -17.44 -2.56
N LEU A 140 44.65 -17.16 -1.27
CA LEU A 140 45.73 -17.73 -0.45
C LEU A 140 45.59 -19.25 -0.28
N GLN A 141 44.37 -19.77 -0.22
CA GLN A 141 44.12 -21.20 -0.15
C GLN A 141 44.49 -21.91 -1.45
N SER A 142 44.17 -21.33 -2.60
CA SER A 142 44.63 -21.83 -3.90
C SER A 142 46.16 -21.81 -4.03
N ALA A 143 46.80 -20.71 -3.59
CA ALA A 143 48.25 -20.58 -3.58
C ALA A 143 48.94 -21.63 -2.70
N LEU A 144 48.32 -22.02 -1.57
CA LEU A 144 48.83 -23.11 -0.72
C LEU A 144 48.78 -24.46 -1.42
N VAL A 145 47.72 -24.76 -2.17
CA VAL A 145 47.59 -26.00 -2.94
C VAL A 145 48.65 -26.05 -4.05
N ASP A 146 48.85 -24.95 -4.76
CA ASP A 146 49.87 -24.86 -5.82
C ASP A 146 51.30 -25.01 -5.26
N LEU A 147 51.60 -24.36 -4.14
CA LEU A 147 52.90 -24.49 -3.46
C LEU A 147 53.14 -25.92 -2.93
N GLN A 148 52.08 -26.60 -2.46
CA GLN A 148 52.18 -27.99 -2.01
C GLN A 148 52.45 -28.93 -3.19
N HIS A 149 51.76 -28.76 -4.31
CA HIS A 149 52.02 -29.51 -5.54
C HIS A 149 53.45 -29.29 -6.07
N GLN A 150 53.98 -28.07 -5.95
CA GLN A 150 55.37 -27.78 -6.30
C GLN A 150 56.35 -28.58 -5.43
N ILE A 151 56.14 -28.64 -4.11
CA ILE A 151 56.99 -29.45 -3.21
C ILE A 151 56.92 -30.94 -3.58
N ASP A 152 55.72 -31.47 -3.81
CA ASP A 152 55.52 -32.89 -4.12
C ASP A 152 56.14 -33.30 -5.48
N SER A 153 56.41 -32.33 -6.36
CA SER A 153 57.06 -32.55 -7.66
C SER A 153 58.60 -32.62 -7.61
N PHE A 154 59.24 -32.26 -6.48
CA PHE A 154 60.69 -32.36 -6.30
C PHE A 154 61.07 -33.74 -5.73
N THR A 155 61.77 -34.56 -6.51
CA THR A 155 62.06 -35.98 -6.16
C THR A 155 63.50 -36.25 -5.71
N ASP A 156 64.47 -35.33 -5.86
CA ASP A 156 65.84 -35.57 -5.38
C ASP A 156 66.66 -34.27 -5.16
N LYS A 157 67.29 -34.16 -3.98
CA LYS A 157 68.39 -33.24 -3.56
C LYS A 157 68.32 -31.76 -3.98
N GLN A 158 67.30 -31.03 -3.51
CA GLN A 158 67.30 -29.57 -3.49
C GLN A 158 66.82 -29.03 -2.12
N ASP A 159 67.54 -29.38 -1.06
CA ASP A 159 67.17 -29.09 0.33
C ASP A 159 66.95 -27.58 0.59
N GLU A 160 67.72 -26.70 -0.06
CA GLU A 160 67.60 -25.25 0.09
C GLU A 160 66.34 -24.67 -0.57
N HIS A 161 65.96 -25.18 -1.76
CA HIS A 161 64.72 -24.77 -2.44
C HIS A 161 63.48 -25.31 -1.73
N ILE A 162 63.54 -26.55 -1.23
CA ILE A 162 62.47 -27.14 -0.42
C ILE A 162 62.31 -26.35 0.88
N ALA A 163 63.40 -25.97 1.56
CA ALA A 163 63.34 -25.13 2.76
C ALA A 163 62.74 -23.74 2.49
N ALA A 164 63.09 -23.11 1.36
CA ALA A 164 62.51 -21.83 0.95
C ALA A 164 60.99 -21.93 0.65
N LEU A 165 60.55 -22.99 -0.03
CA LEU A 165 59.13 -23.25 -0.28
C LEU A 165 58.36 -23.58 1.00
N GLN A 166 58.94 -24.36 1.92
CA GLN A 166 58.37 -24.64 3.24
C GLN A 166 58.20 -23.36 4.06
N SER A 167 59.20 -22.48 4.07
CA SER A 167 59.11 -21.16 4.70
C SER A 167 57.95 -20.32 4.12
N ARG A 168 57.79 -20.34 2.78
CA ARG A 168 56.69 -19.65 2.10
C ARG A 168 55.32 -20.25 2.42
N ILE A 169 55.21 -21.58 2.54
CA ILE A 169 53.98 -22.24 2.99
C ILE A 169 53.64 -21.85 4.42
N LEU A 170 54.63 -21.82 5.33
CA LEU A 170 54.43 -21.38 6.71
C LEU A 170 53.93 -19.94 6.79
N LEU A 171 54.54 -19.02 6.02
CA LEU A 171 54.10 -17.62 5.93
C LEU A 171 52.68 -17.52 5.37
N THR A 172 52.37 -18.24 4.29
CA THR A 172 51.04 -18.23 3.64
C THR A 172 49.96 -18.81 4.57
N ARG A 173 50.25 -19.91 5.28
CA ARG A 173 49.35 -20.45 6.32
C ARG A 173 49.13 -19.45 7.44
N SER A 174 50.19 -18.78 7.92
CA SER A 174 50.08 -17.78 8.97
C SER A 174 49.20 -16.59 8.56
N LEU A 175 49.33 -16.12 7.32
CA LEU A 175 48.52 -15.03 6.77
C LEU A 175 47.06 -15.46 6.60
N LEU A 176 46.81 -16.69 6.17
CA LEU A 176 45.46 -17.25 6.05
C LEU A 176 44.77 -17.36 7.42
N THR A 177 45.47 -17.84 8.46
CA THR A 177 44.94 -17.86 9.83
C THR A 177 44.62 -16.46 10.34
N LEU A 178 45.48 -15.47 10.04
CA LEU A 178 45.23 -14.07 10.39
C LEU A 178 44.03 -13.49 9.62
N ASN A 179 43.87 -13.82 8.34
CA ASN A 179 42.70 -13.39 7.54
C ASN A 179 41.40 -14.00 8.07
N HIS A 180 41.39 -15.26 8.50
CA HIS A 180 40.22 -15.86 9.17
C HIS A 180 39.90 -15.13 10.48
N THR A 181 40.91 -14.88 11.31
CA THR A 181 40.74 -14.13 12.56
C THR A 181 40.20 -12.73 12.30
N TYR A 182 40.67 -12.07 11.24
CA TYR A 182 40.21 -10.74 10.85
C TYR A 182 38.78 -10.76 10.31
N ALA A 183 38.41 -11.76 9.51
CA ALA A 183 37.05 -11.95 9.00
C ALA A 183 36.04 -12.19 10.14
N ASP A 184 36.39 -13.01 11.13
CA ASP A 184 35.57 -13.22 12.32
C ASP A 184 35.37 -11.90 13.07
N LEU A 185 36.42 -11.11 13.20
CA LEU A 185 36.36 -9.83 13.88
C LEU A 185 35.50 -8.80 13.14
N LEU A 186 35.62 -8.71 11.81
CA LEU A 186 34.72 -7.91 10.98
C LEU A 186 33.26 -8.38 11.09
N SER A 187 33.02 -9.69 11.21
CA SER A 187 31.67 -10.23 11.41
C SER A 187 31.07 -9.79 12.76
N THR A 188 31.88 -9.75 13.82
CA THR A 188 31.45 -9.23 15.12
C THR A 188 31.22 -7.71 15.10
N HIS A 189 32.06 -6.97 14.37
CA HIS A 189 31.86 -5.53 14.14
C HIS A 189 30.55 -5.27 13.38
N LEU A 190 30.27 -6.03 12.32
CA LEU A 190 29.01 -5.97 11.58
C LEU A 190 27.80 -6.20 12.50
N GLY A 191 27.89 -7.18 13.41
CA GLY A 191 26.84 -7.44 14.40
C GLY A 191 26.55 -6.23 15.29
N LEU A 192 27.60 -5.58 15.81
CA LEU A 192 27.47 -4.37 16.63
C LEU A 192 26.97 -3.15 15.85
N LEU A 193 27.39 -2.99 14.58
CA LEU A 193 26.88 -1.93 13.72
C LEU A 193 25.40 -2.11 13.38
N ARG A 194 24.94 -3.35 13.17
CA ARG A 194 23.51 -3.66 13.01
C ARG A 194 22.73 -3.30 14.26
N GLU A 195 23.24 -3.65 15.43
CA GLU A 195 22.62 -3.27 16.70
C GLU A 195 22.57 -1.75 16.89
N LYS A 196 23.64 -1.02 16.52
CA LYS A 196 23.67 0.45 16.52
C LYS A 196 22.66 1.03 15.53
N ALA A 197 22.50 0.42 14.36
CA ALA A 197 21.52 0.83 13.35
C ALA A 197 20.09 0.64 13.85
N ASP A 198 19.78 -0.47 14.51
CA ASP A 198 18.46 -0.72 15.12
C ASP A 198 18.15 0.32 16.21
N LEU A 199 19.13 0.66 17.04
CA LEU A 199 18.99 1.72 18.04
C LEU A 199 18.73 3.09 17.39
N ALA A 200 19.51 3.46 16.37
CA ALA A 200 19.33 4.71 15.63
C ALA A 200 17.97 4.77 14.91
N ALA A 201 17.53 3.66 14.31
CA ALA A 201 16.23 3.56 13.66
C ALA A 201 15.07 3.73 14.66
N SER A 202 15.16 3.07 15.83
CA SER A 202 14.16 3.21 16.89
C SER A 202 14.09 4.63 17.45
N TRP A 203 15.24 5.29 17.57
CA TRP A 203 15.32 6.69 17.98
C TRP A 203 14.69 7.62 16.93
N LEU A 204 15.06 7.47 15.65
CA LEU A 204 14.47 8.22 14.55
C LEU A 204 12.95 8.08 14.51
N GLN A 205 12.44 6.85 14.67
CA GLN A 205 11.00 6.60 14.69
C GLN A 205 10.31 7.32 15.86
N SER A 206 10.95 7.35 17.03
CA SER A 206 10.42 8.03 18.21
C SER A 206 10.40 9.56 18.03
N VAL A 207 11.51 10.13 17.54
CA VAL A 207 11.64 11.56 17.21
C VAL A 207 10.62 11.97 16.16
N GLN A 208 10.48 11.17 15.08
CA GLN A 208 9.50 11.41 14.02
C GLN A 208 8.07 11.37 14.56
N ALA A 209 7.72 10.40 15.42
CA ALA A 209 6.38 10.30 16.00
C ALA A 209 6.02 11.49 16.90
N VAL A 210 6.97 11.97 17.70
CA VAL A 210 6.74 13.17 18.54
C VAL A 210 6.65 14.42 17.67
N TYR A 211 7.52 14.57 16.68
CA TYR A 211 7.51 15.71 15.77
C TYR A 211 6.19 15.81 14.98
N THR A 212 5.71 14.71 14.40
CA THR A 212 4.44 14.70 13.66
C THR A 212 3.26 15.01 14.59
N LYS A 213 3.27 14.47 15.82
CA LYS A 213 2.24 14.80 16.83
C LYS A 213 2.26 16.29 17.19
N GLN A 214 3.43 16.87 17.43
CA GLN A 214 3.55 18.30 17.76
C GLN A 214 3.12 19.20 16.59
N GLN A 215 3.50 18.83 15.35
CA GLN A 215 3.03 19.54 14.15
C GLN A 215 1.51 19.50 14.06
N HIS A 216 0.90 18.31 14.18
CA HIS A 216 -0.56 18.18 14.14
C HIS A 216 -1.26 19.05 15.18
N LEU A 217 -0.75 19.10 16.42
CA LEU A 217 -1.31 19.96 17.47
C LEU A 217 -1.20 21.45 17.10
N ARG A 218 -0.03 21.91 16.65
CA ARG A 218 0.16 23.32 16.21
C ARG A 218 -0.77 23.70 15.06
N HIS A 219 -0.94 22.80 14.09
CA HIS A 219 -1.84 23.02 12.96
C HIS A 219 -3.32 23.07 13.40
N GLN A 220 -3.72 22.23 14.36
CA GLN A 220 -5.07 22.23 14.93
C GLN A 220 -5.34 23.52 15.71
N GLU A 221 -4.42 23.93 16.59
CA GLU A 221 -4.51 25.18 17.35
C GLU A 221 -4.62 26.39 16.42
N SER A 222 -3.77 26.47 15.39
CA SER A 222 -3.83 27.53 14.37
C SER A 222 -5.19 27.60 13.67
N LEU A 223 -5.76 26.43 13.33
CA LEU A 223 -7.07 26.34 12.69
C LEU A 223 -8.22 26.72 13.63
N GLU A 224 -8.15 26.34 14.91
CA GLU A 224 -9.11 26.79 15.92
C GLU A 224 -9.05 28.30 16.13
N ASP A 225 -7.86 28.88 16.21
CA ASP A 225 -7.67 30.33 16.34
C ASP A 225 -8.24 31.08 15.14
N MET A 226 -8.03 30.59 13.91
CA MET A 226 -8.66 31.19 12.73
C MET A 226 -10.19 31.07 12.76
N LYS A 227 -10.74 29.94 13.20
CA LYS A 227 -12.21 29.79 13.37
C LYS A 227 -12.76 30.75 14.42
N ARG A 228 -12.06 30.93 15.55
CA ARG A 228 -12.44 31.91 16.59
C ARG A 228 -12.41 33.34 16.03
N ARG A 229 -11.38 33.69 15.26
CA ARG A 229 -11.30 34.98 14.55
C ARG A 229 -12.46 35.16 13.58
N LEU A 230 -12.80 34.13 12.80
CA LEU A 230 -13.95 34.16 11.89
C LEU A 230 -15.26 34.44 12.61
N LEU A 231 -15.55 33.75 13.71
CA LEU A 231 -16.76 33.97 14.50
C LEU A 231 -16.83 35.38 15.10
N LYS A 232 -15.68 35.91 15.55
CA LYS A 232 -15.61 37.28 16.09
C LYS A 232 -15.86 38.32 15.00
N GLU A 233 -15.25 38.16 13.83
CA GLU A 233 -15.45 39.07 12.70
C GLU A 233 -16.85 38.96 12.11
N GLU A 234 -17.47 37.77 12.08
CA GLU A 234 -18.86 37.59 11.65
C GLU A 234 -19.83 38.36 12.55
N LYS A 235 -19.68 38.28 13.88
CA LYS A 235 -20.50 39.05 14.83
C LYS A 235 -20.32 40.56 14.65
N LYS A 236 -19.07 41.02 14.47
CA LYS A 236 -18.80 42.45 14.22
C LYS A 236 -19.42 42.92 12.89
N ALA A 237 -19.27 42.13 11.83
CA ALA A 237 -19.81 42.43 10.52
C ALA A 237 -21.35 42.47 10.54
N GLN A 238 -22.01 41.57 11.27
CA GLN A 238 -23.46 41.59 11.47
C GLN A 238 -23.90 42.88 12.18
N ALA A 239 -23.23 43.27 13.27
CA ALA A 239 -23.54 44.52 13.98
C ALA A 239 -23.34 45.76 13.09
N GLN A 240 -22.26 45.80 12.30
CA GLN A 240 -22.00 46.87 11.34
C GLN A 240 -23.03 46.89 10.20
N ALA A 241 -23.43 45.74 9.68
CA ALA A 241 -24.44 45.63 8.64
C ALA A 241 -25.80 46.18 9.12
N LEU A 242 -26.21 45.88 10.37
CA LEU A 242 -27.42 46.45 10.97
C LEU A 242 -27.34 47.97 11.07
N GLN A 243 -26.20 48.53 11.49
CA GLN A 243 -26.00 49.99 11.53
C GLN A 243 -26.08 50.62 10.13
N ILE A 244 -25.53 49.96 9.10
CA ILE A 244 -25.61 50.43 7.72
C ILE A 244 -27.05 50.36 7.20
N GLN A 245 -27.78 49.29 7.50
CA GLN A 245 -29.19 49.15 7.13
C GLN A 245 -30.08 50.22 7.78
N GLN A 246 -29.85 50.54 9.05
CA GLN A 246 -30.54 51.65 9.73
C GLN A 246 -30.25 53.00 9.05
N LYS A 247 -28.98 53.25 8.69
CA LYS A 247 -28.60 54.48 7.94
C LYS A 247 -29.24 54.52 6.56
N LEU A 248 -29.37 53.38 5.87
CA LEU A 248 -30.07 53.27 4.60
C LEU A 248 -31.56 53.58 4.74
N ALA A 249 -32.22 53.04 5.77
CA ALA A 249 -33.64 53.29 6.04
C ALA A 249 -33.94 54.74 6.44
N ALA A 250 -32.97 55.43 7.06
CA ALA A 250 -33.10 56.83 7.47
C ALA A 250 -32.93 57.83 6.31
N LEU A 251 -32.36 57.42 5.17
CA LEU A 251 -32.18 58.28 4.00
C LEU A 251 -33.52 58.49 3.27
N LYS A 252 -34.06 59.72 3.34
CA LYS A 252 -35.28 60.13 2.62
C LYS A 252 -34.95 61.11 1.49
N GLY A 253 -35.69 61.01 0.37
CA GLY A 253 -35.54 61.89 -0.81
C GLY A 253 -34.73 61.29 -1.96
N ASN A 254 -35.01 61.76 -3.18
CA ASN A 254 -34.40 61.30 -4.45
C ASN A 254 -33.48 62.36 -5.06
N THR A 255 -32.62 62.99 -4.25
CA THR A 255 -31.58 63.88 -4.79
C THR A 255 -30.37 63.05 -5.23
N SER A 256 -29.64 63.52 -6.24
CA SER A 256 -28.40 62.87 -6.72
C SER A 256 -27.37 62.64 -5.59
N ALA A 257 -27.29 63.55 -4.61
CA ALA A 257 -26.44 63.37 -3.43
C ALA A 257 -26.94 62.24 -2.49
N THR A 258 -28.25 62.10 -2.33
CA THR A 258 -28.86 61.00 -1.55
C THR A 258 -28.64 59.65 -2.23
N GLU A 259 -28.73 59.60 -3.57
CA GLU A 259 -28.45 58.39 -4.36
C GLU A 259 -26.98 57.97 -4.26
N ALA A 260 -26.03 58.90 -4.46
CA ALA A 260 -24.61 58.61 -4.28
C ALA A 260 -24.27 58.12 -2.86
N ARG A 261 -24.97 58.64 -1.84
CA ARG A 261 -24.81 58.18 -0.46
C ARG A 261 -25.39 56.79 -0.22
N ARG A 262 -26.51 56.46 -0.86
CA ARG A 262 -27.14 55.13 -0.82
C ARG A 262 -26.21 54.10 -1.45
N ASP A 263 -25.67 54.39 -2.63
CA ASP A 263 -24.73 53.52 -3.36
C ASP A 263 -23.46 53.26 -2.55
N PHE A 264 -22.91 54.29 -1.90
CA PHE A 264 -21.74 54.15 -1.01
C PHE A 264 -22.01 53.20 0.16
N LEU A 265 -23.16 53.35 0.84
CA LEU A 265 -23.53 52.48 1.97
C LEU A 265 -23.77 51.04 1.51
N GLN A 266 -24.33 50.85 0.32
CA GLN A 266 -24.51 49.52 -0.28
C GLN A 266 -23.15 48.86 -0.61
N LYS A 267 -22.20 49.61 -1.19
CA LYS A 267 -20.82 49.14 -1.40
C LYS A 267 -20.10 48.82 -0.08
N GLN A 268 -20.37 49.57 0.98
CA GLN A 268 -19.81 49.28 2.30
C GLN A 268 -20.34 47.96 2.86
N LEU A 269 -21.63 47.66 2.66
CA LEU A 269 -22.24 46.39 3.03
C LEU A 269 -21.66 45.23 2.21
N GLU A 270 -21.53 45.41 0.90
CA GLU A 270 -20.89 44.41 0.02
C GLU A 270 -19.43 44.16 0.43
N SER A 271 -18.65 45.20 0.72
CA SER A 271 -17.28 45.07 1.21
C SER A 271 -17.17 44.27 2.51
N LEU A 272 -18.12 44.42 3.44
CA LEU A 272 -18.14 43.64 4.67
C LEU A 272 -18.37 42.16 4.35
N ASN A 273 -19.34 41.85 3.49
CA ASN A 273 -19.62 40.48 3.07
C ASN A 273 -18.40 39.84 2.36
N GLU A 274 -17.72 40.61 1.51
CA GLU A 274 -16.54 40.11 0.79
C GLU A 274 -15.34 39.89 1.72
N SER A 275 -15.15 40.75 2.72
CA SER A 275 -14.12 40.53 3.75
C SER A 275 -14.36 39.23 4.54
N LEU A 276 -15.63 38.91 4.85
CA LEU A 276 -16.00 37.63 5.47
C LEU A 276 -15.77 36.45 4.53
N ASN A 277 -16.10 36.59 3.24
CA ASN A 277 -15.85 35.54 2.24
C ASN A 277 -14.36 35.24 2.10
N ILE A 278 -13.51 36.27 2.09
CA ILE A 278 -12.05 36.11 2.10
C ILE A 278 -11.62 35.31 3.32
N LEU A 279 -12.11 35.67 4.51
CA LEU A 279 -11.73 34.98 5.75
C LEU A 279 -12.22 33.52 5.79
N LYS A 280 -13.45 33.25 5.34
CA LYS A 280 -13.98 31.88 5.18
C LYS A 280 -13.13 31.05 4.21
N THR A 281 -12.71 31.67 3.11
CA THR A 281 -11.85 31.02 2.11
C THR A 281 -10.48 30.71 2.71
N LYS A 282 -9.88 31.64 3.46
CA LYS A 282 -8.61 31.40 4.18
C LYS A 282 -8.70 30.25 5.19
N VAL A 283 -9.77 30.17 5.98
CA VAL A 283 -10.01 29.03 6.90
C VAL A 283 -10.09 27.71 6.13
N THR A 284 -10.77 27.72 4.98
CA THR A 284 -10.92 26.54 4.13
C THR A 284 -9.58 26.10 3.53
N ILE A 285 -8.78 27.03 3.02
CA ILE A 285 -7.42 26.76 2.52
C ILE A 285 -6.54 26.22 3.64
N GLN A 286 -6.60 26.81 4.84
CA GLN A 286 -5.80 26.32 5.96
C GLN A 286 -6.16 24.88 6.34
N ALA A 287 -7.45 24.54 6.35
CA ALA A 287 -7.88 23.16 6.60
C ALA A 287 -7.33 22.18 5.54
N MET A 288 -7.29 22.60 4.26
CA MET A 288 -6.66 21.84 3.19
C MET A 288 -5.14 21.72 3.36
N LYS A 289 -4.44 22.79 3.75
CA LYS A 289 -3.00 22.77 4.03
C LYS A 289 -2.67 21.80 5.18
N ASN A 290 -3.41 21.86 6.28
CA ASN A 290 -3.22 20.95 7.41
C ASN A 290 -3.43 19.47 7.02
N THR A 291 -4.38 19.18 6.13
CA THR A 291 -4.60 17.82 5.63
C THR A 291 -3.53 17.38 4.63
N TYR A 292 -2.99 18.32 3.85
CA TYR A 292 -1.87 18.09 2.94
C TYR A 292 -0.55 17.81 3.70
N GLU A 293 -0.23 18.60 4.72
CA GLU A 293 0.97 18.44 5.56
C GLU A 293 0.94 17.16 6.40
N GLY A 294 -0.27 16.67 6.72
CA GLY A 294 -0.46 15.36 7.38
C GLY A 294 -0.17 14.16 6.47
N MET A 295 0.01 14.35 5.16
CA MET A 295 0.38 13.28 4.24
C MET A 295 1.89 13.02 4.34
N ASN A 296 2.30 11.75 4.41
CA ASN A 296 3.72 11.35 4.48
C ASN A 296 4.43 11.43 3.11
N LEU A 297 4.39 12.60 2.47
CA LEU A 297 4.93 12.84 1.13
C LEU A 297 6.47 12.67 1.07
N GLY A 298 7.16 12.71 2.21
CA GLY A 298 8.62 12.54 2.30
C GLY A 298 9.13 11.09 2.31
N GLN A 299 8.26 10.08 2.49
CA GLN A 299 8.65 8.66 2.59
C GLN A 299 7.93 7.77 1.57
N LEU A 300 7.91 8.22 0.30
CA LEU A 300 7.22 7.55 -0.82
C LEU A 300 7.66 6.09 -1.08
N THR A 301 8.85 5.69 -0.64
CA THR A 301 9.43 4.37 -0.95
C THR A 301 8.91 3.22 -0.08
N ASN A 302 8.34 3.53 1.10
CA ASN A 302 7.92 2.53 2.09
C ASN A 302 6.39 2.46 2.27
N LEU A 303 5.64 3.27 1.52
CA LEU A 303 4.18 3.30 1.57
C LEU A 303 3.58 2.18 0.71
N THR A 304 2.48 1.60 1.18
CA THR A 304 1.71 0.59 0.46
C THR A 304 0.93 1.19 -0.70
N ALA A 305 0.60 0.40 -1.72
CA ALA A 305 -0.20 0.88 -2.86
C ALA A 305 -1.55 1.49 -2.43
N ASP A 306 -2.18 0.93 -1.40
CA ASP A 306 -3.46 1.42 -0.86
C ASP A 306 -3.34 2.79 -0.20
N THR A 307 -2.27 3.02 0.59
CA THR A 307 -2.04 4.34 1.22
C THR A 307 -1.72 5.41 0.17
N LEU A 308 -0.86 5.09 -0.81
CA LEU A 308 -0.58 5.96 -1.94
C LEU A 308 -1.84 6.29 -2.75
N GLN A 309 -2.73 5.32 -2.96
CA GLN A 309 -4.00 5.56 -3.67
C GLN A 309 -4.96 6.47 -2.87
N ALA A 310 -5.03 6.30 -1.55
CA ALA A 310 -5.83 7.16 -0.68
C ALA A 310 -5.32 8.61 -0.70
N ASP A 311 -4.01 8.81 -0.64
CA ASP A 311 -3.37 10.13 -0.72
C ASP A 311 -3.63 10.79 -2.09
N ILE A 312 -3.48 10.04 -3.19
CA ILE A 312 -3.81 10.53 -4.54
C ILE A 312 -5.27 10.99 -4.63
N LYS A 313 -6.22 10.22 -4.11
CA LYS A 313 -7.65 10.60 -4.11
C LYS A 313 -7.90 11.86 -3.28
N THR A 314 -7.20 12.01 -2.17
CA THR A 314 -7.32 13.19 -1.31
C THR A 314 -6.78 14.44 -2.00
N LEU A 315 -5.62 14.35 -2.66
CA LEU A 315 -5.07 15.44 -3.48
C LEU A 315 -5.97 15.79 -4.68
N GLN A 316 -6.57 14.80 -5.33
CA GLN A 316 -7.56 15.05 -6.40
C GLN A 316 -8.77 15.82 -5.88
N LYS A 317 -9.29 15.44 -4.70
CA LYS A 317 -10.40 16.15 -4.06
C LYS A 317 -10.03 17.60 -3.73
N MET A 318 -8.83 17.84 -3.18
CA MET A 318 -8.33 19.19 -2.91
C MET A 318 -8.22 20.02 -4.20
N THR A 319 -7.65 19.45 -5.26
CA THR A 319 -7.54 20.11 -6.57
C THR A 319 -8.91 20.49 -7.12
N THR A 320 -9.89 19.59 -7.01
CA THR A 320 -11.27 19.83 -7.45
C THR A 320 -11.94 20.94 -6.64
N GLN A 321 -11.60 21.09 -5.36
CA GLN A 321 -12.10 22.16 -4.49
C GLN A 321 -11.36 23.50 -4.69
N LEU A 322 -10.08 23.48 -5.07
CA LEU A 322 -9.27 24.68 -5.28
C LEU A 322 -9.59 25.41 -6.59
N HIS A 323 -9.84 24.68 -7.69
CA HIS A 323 -10.18 25.28 -8.98
C HIS A 323 -11.35 26.28 -8.93
N PRO A 324 -12.52 25.94 -8.35
CA PRO A 324 -13.63 26.90 -8.26
C PRO A 324 -13.29 28.08 -7.35
N LEU A 325 -12.51 27.89 -6.28
CA LEU A 325 -12.06 28.99 -5.43
C LEU A 325 -11.14 29.95 -6.18
N ILE A 326 -10.20 29.44 -6.97
CA ILE A 326 -9.31 30.25 -7.83
C ILE A 326 -10.13 31.03 -8.85
N ARG A 327 -11.08 30.36 -9.54
CA ARG A 327 -11.94 31.00 -10.54
C ARG A 327 -12.82 32.09 -9.93
N LEU A 328 -13.41 31.85 -8.76
CA LEU A 328 -14.21 32.84 -8.04
C LEU A 328 -13.35 34.03 -7.58
N THR A 329 -12.17 33.77 -7.02
CA THR A 329 -11.25 34.80 -6.52
C THR A 329 -10.74 35.69 -7.65
N SER A 330 -10.31 35.10 -8.77
CA SER A 330 -9.86 35.84 -9.97
C SER A 330 -10.99 36.60 -10.66
N GLY A 331 -12.19 36.01 -10.75
CA GLY A 331 -13.38 36.68 -11.26
C GLY A 331 -13.74 37.92 -10.43
N ARG A 332 -13.76 37.80 -9.10
CA ARG A 332 -14.02 38.92 -8.17
C ARG A 332 -12.94 40.00 -8.27
N LEU A 333 -11.66 39.61 -8.34
CA LEU A 333 -10.55 40.55 -8.54
C LEU A 333 -10.77 41.40 -9.81
N THR A 334 -11.15 40.76 -10.92
CA THR A 334 -11.40 41.44 -12.20
C THR A 334 -12.55 42.44 -12.07
N VAL A 335 -13.65 42.05 -11.41
CA VAL A 335 -14.78 42.95 -11.15
C VAL A 335 -14.35 44.16 -10.32
N PHE A 336 -13.58 43.97 -9.24
CA PHE A 336 -13.10 45.09 -8.42
C PHE A 336 -12.13 46.01 -9.18
N GLN A 337 -11.28 45.47 -10.06
CA GLN A 337 -10.42 46.26 -10.93
C GLN A 337 -11.24 47.09 -11.94
N GLN A 338 -12.32 46.52 -12.49
CA GLN A 338 -13.24 47.26 -13.37
C GLN A 338 -14.00 48.36 -12.61
N GLN A 339 -14.51 48.06 -11.41
CA GLN A 339 -15.15 49.05 -10.54
C GLN A 339 -14.19 50.18 -10.16
N TRP A 340 -12.92 49.85 -9.89
CA TRP A 340 -11.86 50.83 -9.64
C TRP A 340 -11.65 51.76 -10.85
N ALA A 341 -11.55 51.21 -12.06
CA ALA A 341 -11.40 52.01 -13.28
C ALA A 341 -12.63 52.90 -13.56
N LEU A 342 -13.85 52.40 -13.30
CA LEU A 342 -15.08 53.18 -13.42
C LEU A 342 -15.14 54.33 -12.42
N LEU A 343 -14.76 54.08 -11.16
CA LEU A 343 -14.69 55.10 -10.12
C LEU A 343 -13.71 56.23 -10.51
N GLN A 344 -12.56 55.87 -11.09
CA GLN A 344 -11.57 56.85 -11.56
C GLN A 344 -12.13 57.71 -12.71
N LYS A 345 -12.86 57.12 -13.65
CA LYS A 345 -13.53 57.85 -14.74
C LYS A 345 -14.63 58.79 -14.21
N GLN A 346 -15.44 58.34 -13.26
CA GLN A 346 -16.51 59.15 -12.66
C GLN A 346 -15.96 60.36 -11.89
N TYR A 347 -14.83 60.20 -11.20
CA TYR A 347 -14.15 61.32 -10.54
C TYR A 347 -13.58 62.32 -11.56
N ALA A 348 -12.96 61.84 -12.64
CA ALA A 348 -12.46 62.72 -13.71
C ALA A 348 -13.58 63.55 -14.37
N LEU A 349 -14.78 62.99 -14.48
CA LEU A 349 -15.98 63.66 -14.99
C LEU A 349 -16.70 64.55 -13.95
N LYS A 350 -16.13 64.72 -12.74
CA LYS A 350 -16.72 65.49 -11.61
C LYS A 350 -18.11 65.01 -11.16
N ASN A 351 -18.48 63.76 -11.45
CA ASN A 351 -19.77 63.17 -11.06
C ASN A 351 -19.82 62.73 -9.60
N ILE A 352 -18.68 62.71 -8.89
CA ILE A 352 -18.57 62.28 -7.49
C ILE A 352 -17.71 63.28 -6.70
N SER A 353 -18.08 63.53 -5.44
CA SER A 353 -17.31 64.39 -4.54
C SER A 353 -15.97 63.76 -4.10
N GLY A 354 -14.96 64.60 -3.83
CA GLY A 354 -13.62 64.14 -3.47
C GLY A 354 -13.55 63.27 -2.20
N ASP A 355 -14.40 63.53 -1.20
CA ASP A 355 -14.46 62.72 0.03
C ASP A 355 -15.02 61.32 -0.25
N LEU A 356 -16.11 61.21 -1.03
CA LEU A 356 -16.68 59.91 -1.41
C LEU A 356 -15.70 59.09 -2.26
N PHE A 357 -15.04 59.74 -3.23
CA PHE A 357 -13.99 59.09 -4.04
C PHE A 357 -12.87 58.52 -3.17
N THR A 358 -12.37 59.29 -2.21
CA THR A 358 -11.28 58.85 -1.31
C THR A 358 -11.69 57.66 -0.45
N ARG A 359 -12.92 57.66 0.07
CA ARG A 359 -13.46 56.55 0.89
C ARG A 359 -13.69 55.29 0.07
N GLU A 360 -14.33 55.38 -1.10
CA GLU A 360 -14.53 54.24 -1.99
C GLU A 360 -13.22 53.67 -2.51
N LYS A 361 -12.26 54.54 -2.85
CA LYS A 361 -10.90 54.15 -3.22
C LYS A 361 -10.27 53.27 -2.17
N LYS A 362 -10.35 53.67 -0.90
CA LYS A 362 -9.75 52.91 0.21
C LYS A 362 -10.36 51.51 0.33
N ILE A 363 -11.69 51.40 0.18
CA ILE A 363 -12.41 50.13 0.23
C ILE A 363 -11.98 49.21 -0.93
N LEU A 364 -12.09 49.70 -2.17
CA LEU A 364 -11.76 48.92 -3.37
C LEU A 364 -10.28 48.50 -3.40
N THR A 365 -9.36 49.41 -3.06
CA THR A 365 -7.92 49.10 -3.02
C THR A 365 -7.61 48.03 -1.97
N SER A 366 -8.25 48.09 -0.79
CA SER A 366 -8.10 47.07 0.25
C SER A 366 -8.60 45.69 -0.22
N LEU A 367 -9.78 45.64 -0.86
CA LEU A 367 -10.32 44.40 -1.41
C LEU A 367 -9.44 43.84 -2.52
N ILE A 368 -9.00 44.69 -3.48
CA ILE A 368 -8.09 44.28 -4.56
C ILE A 368 -6.82 43.66 -3.98
N ASN A 369 -6.18 44.29 -2.99
CA ASN A 369 -4.96 43.77 -2.37
C ASN A 369 -5.21 42.42 -1.66
N GLN A 370 -6.32 42.29 -0.94
CA GLN A 370 -6.66 41.04 -0.24
C GLN A 370 -6.97 39.89 -1.21
N TYR A 371 -7.74 40.14 -2.28
CA TYR A 371 -8.02 39.14 -3.32
C TYR A 371 -6.77 38.79 -4.14
N THR A 372 -5.87 39.76 -4.38
CA THR A 372 -4.60 39.51 -5.07
C THR A 372 -3.73 38.57 -4.23
N SER A 373 -3.57 38.86 -2.94
CA SER A 373 -2.83 37.99 -2.01
C SER A 373 -3.44 36.58 -1.94
N LEU A 374 -4.78 36.49 -1.81
CA LEU A 374 -5.48 35.21 -1.78
C LEU A 374 -5.32 34.41 -3.09
N ALA A 375 -5.39 35.09 -4.24
CA ALA A 375 -5.19 34.45 -5.54
C ALA A 375 -3.76 33.90 -5.69
N THR A 376 -2.74 34.67 -5.27
CA THR A 376 -1.35 34.19 -5.30
C THR A 376 -1.13 32.98 -4.39
N GLU A 377 -1.70 33.01 -3.18
CA GLU A 377 -1.60 31.89 -2.23
C GLU A 377 -2.27 30.62 -2.78
N LEU A 378 -3.49 30.76 -3.31
CA LEU A 378 -4.23 29.66 -3.94
C LEU A 378 -3.47 29.05 -5.13
N GLN A 379 -2.89 29.89 -5.99
CA GLN A 379 -2.15 29.44 -7.17
C GLN A 379 -0.86 28.71 -6.78
N SER A 380 -0.12 29.22 -5.79
CA SER A 380 1.06 28.53 -5.27
C SER A 380 0.72 27.17 -4.67
N PHE A 381 -0.39 27.08 -3.93
CA PHE A 381 -0.81 25.85 -3.28
C PHE A 381 -1.30 24.81 -4.30
N LEU A 382 -2.05 25.24 -5.32
CA LEU A 382 -2.43 24.38 -6.45
C LEU A 382 -1.20 23.78 -7.13
N THR A 383 -0.18 24.61 -7.38
CA THR A 383 1.06 24.18 -8.05
C THR A 383 1.80 23.12 -7.22
N GLN A 384 1.92 23.33 -5.90
CA GLN A 384 2.52 22.35 -4.98
C GLN A 384 1.75 21.02 -4.92
N ILE A 385 0.41 21.08 -4.91
CA ILE A 385 -0.43 19.88 -4.95
C ILE A 385 -0.22 19.11 -6.25
N GLN A 386 -0.21 19.80 -7.40
CA GLN A 386 -0.04 19.18 -8.71
C GLN A 386 1.33 18.52 -8.86
N GLN A 387 2.40 19.17 -8.42
CA GLN A 387 3.76 18.60 -8.43
C GLN A 387 3.83 17.32 -7.61
N ASN A 388 3.30 17.34 -6.38
CA ASN A 388 3.35 16.17 -5.49
C ASN A 388 2.39 15.06 -5.93
N GLN A 389 1.29 15.40 -6.59
CA GLN A 389 0.39 14.41 -7.19
C GLN A 389 1.09 13.59 -8.28
N GLU A 390 1.90 14.21 -9.13
CA GLU A 390 2.67 13.48 -10.16
C GLU A 390 3.75 12.59 -9.55
N GLN A 391 4.42 13.07 -8.48
CA GLN A 391 5.38 12.25 -7.73
C GLN A 391 4.70 11.04 -7.07
N LEU A 392 3.54 11.23 -6.44
CA LEU A 392 2.73 10.17 -5.84
C LEU A 392 2.24 9.15 -6.86
N LYS A 393 1.75 9.59 -8.03
CA LYS A 393 1.36 8.68 -9.12
C LYS A 393 2.55 7.84 -9.59
N THR A 394 3.72 8.46 -9.72
CA THR A 394 4.95 7.76 -10.11
C THR A 394 5.36 6.74 -9.04
N ALA A 395 5.29 7.11 -7.76
CA ALA A 395 5.56 6.21 -6.64
C ALA A 395 4.56 5.05 -6.58
N TYR A 396 3.26 5.33 -6.78
CA TYR A 396 2.20 4.33 -6.86
C TYR A 396 2.46 3.36 -8.03
N ASN A 397 2.74 3.86 -9.22
CA ASN A 397 3.04 3.02 -10.37
C ASN A 397 4.27 2.14 -10.11
N ARG A 398 5.32 2.68 -9.48
CA ARG A 398 6.49 1.91 -9.07
C ARG A 398 6.18 0.91 -7.96
N SER A 399 5.33 1.22 -6.99
CA SER A 399 4.95 0.31 -5.91
C SER A 399 4.08 -0.83 -6.45
N VAL A 400 3.15 -0.53 -7.37
CA VAL A 400 2.34 -1.51 -8.09
C VAL A 400 3.25 -2.39 -8.94
N GLN A 401 4.13 -1.79 -9.75
CA GLN A 401 5.08 -2.55 -10.56
C GLN A 401 5.98 -3.44 -9.69
N ARG A 402 6.49 -2.92 -8.55
CA ARG A 402 7.22 -3.74 -7.56
C ARG A 402 6.34 -4.82 -6.98
N SER A 403 5.10 -4.57 -6.61
CA SER A 403 4.21 -5.61 -6.07
C SER A 403 3.87 -6.70 -7.09
N LEU A 404 3.83 -6.35 -8.38
CA LEU A 404 3.58 -7.28 -9.47
C LEU A 404 4.84 -8.06 -9.88
N THR A 405 6.03 -7.49 -9.68
CA THR A 405 7.32 -8.09 -10.08
C THR A 405 8.10 -8.72 -8.92
N ALA A 406 7.79 -8.33 -7.68
CA ALA A 406 8.42 -8.86 -6.48
C ALA A 406 7.95 -10.30 -6.28
N ARG A 407 8.86 -11.24 -6.50
CA ARG A 407 8.74 -12.58 -5.95
C ARG A 407 8.95 -12.44 -4.44
N GLU A 408 7.86 -12.30 -3.67
CA GLU A 408 7.97 -12.29 -2.21
C GLU A 408 8.67 -13.57 -1.76
N PRO A 409 9.82 -13.49 -1.07
CA PRO A 409 10.52 -14.68 -0.63
C PRO A 409 9.62 -15.48 0.31
N LEU A 410 9.59 -16.81 0.13
CA LEU A 410 8.98 -17.71 1.13
C LEU A 410 9.64 -17.42 2.48
N PRO A 411 8.97 -17.64 3.62
CA PRO A 411 9.63 -17.49 4.90
C PRO A 411 10.86 -18.41 4.96
N HIS A 412 12.04 -17.83 5.18
CA HIS A 412 13.30 -18.58 5.26
C HIS A 412 13.51 -19.21 6.64
N ASP A 413 12.67 -18.85 7.61
CA ASP A 413 12.80 -19.26 9.01
C ASP A 413 11.56 -19.99 9.52
N LEU A 414 11.78 -20.99 10.37
CA LEU A 414 10.77 -21.86 10.96
C LEU A 414 9.79 -21.06 11.84
N ALA A 415 10.26 -20.00 12.50
CA ALA A 415 9.43 -19.12 13.30
C ALA A 415 8.38 -18.38 12.45
N SER A 416 8.73 -18.01 11.22
CA SER A 416 7.83 -17.34 10.29
C SER A 416 6.79 -18.29 9.71
N TRP A 417 7.16 -19.55 9.44
CA TRP A 417 6.19 -20.60 9.10
C TRP A 417 5.20 -20.88 10.23
N ARG A 418 5.67 -20.93 11.48
CA ARG A 418 4.78 -21.09 12.65
C ARG A 418 3.78 -19.94 12.78
N LYS A 419 4.20 -18.71 12.48
CA LYS A 419 3.29 -17.54 12.45
C LYS A 419 2.23 -17.67 11.35
N LEU A 420 2.61 -18.12 10.15
CA LEU A 420 1.65 -18.34 9.06
C LEU A 420 0.64 -19.44 9.36
N VAL A 421 1.08 -20.56 9.95
CA VAL A 421 0.19 -21.65 10.38
C VAL A 421 -0.73 -21.18 11.51
N ALA A 422 -0.22 -20.42 12.47
CA ALA A 422 -1.03 -19.83 13.52
C ALA A 422 -2.09 -18.88 12.93
N GLU A 423 -1.71 -18.04 11.97
CA GLU A 423 -2.64 -17.15 11.28
C GLU A 423 -3.71 -17.92 10.47
N LEU A 424 -3.32 -18.99 9.77
CA LEU A 424 -4.25 -19.87 9.04
C LEU A 424 -5.22 -20.56 10.01
N SER A 425 -4.73 -21.04 11.15
CA SER A 425 -5.55 -21.68 12.18
C SER A 425 -6.51 -20.72 12.89
N ALA A 426 -6.21 -19.42 12.87
CA ALA A 426 -7.07 -18.37 13.42
C ALA A 426 -8.16 -17.91 12.43
N LEU A 427 -8.04 -18.24 11.14
CA LEU A 427 -9.04 -17.85 10.11
C LEU A 427 -10.47 -18.33 10.43
N PRO A 428 -10.72 -19.57 10.88
CA PRO A 428 -12.08 -20.01 11.19
C PRO A 428 -12.75 -19.13 12.26
N VAL A 429 -11.99 -18.75 13.28
CA VAL A 429 -12.47 -17.87 14.36
C VAL A 429 -12.76 -16.47 13.82
N ARG A 430 -11.85 -15.89 13.03
CA ARG A 430 -12.06 -14.58 12.38
C ARG A 430 -13.26 -14.58 11.45
N LEU A 431 -13.46 -15.64 10.65
CA LEU A 431 -14.62 -15.79 9.78
C LEU A 431 -15.93 -15.91 10.58
N GLN A 432 -15.89 -16.58 11.72
CA GLN A 432 -17.03 -16.65 12.63
C GLN A 432 -17.37 -15.26 13.23
N GLU A 433 -16.37 -14.46 13.59
CA GLU A 433 -16.57 -13.11 14.08
C GLU A 433 -17.14 -12.18 13.01
N ILE A 434 -16.55 -12.20 11.79
CA ILE A 434 -17.03 -11.41 10.66
C ILE A 434 -18.47 -11.80 10.32
N SER A 435 -18.80 -13.09 10.25
CA SER A 435 -20.17 -13.53 9.94
C SER A 435 -21.17 -13.11 11.02
N ARG A 436 -20.83 -13.25 12.31
CA ARG A 436 -21.68 -12.77 13.42
C ARG A 436 -21.90 -11.26 13.39
N LYS A 437 -20.83 -10.49 13.18
CA LYS A 437 -20.90 -9.03 13.06
C LYS A 437 -21.78 -8.63 11.87
N SER A 438 -21.57 -9.30 10.73
CA SER A 438 -22.32 -9.08 9.50
C SER A 438 -23.82 -9.36 9.64
N ILE A 439 -24.19 -10.47 10.30
CA ILE A 439 -25.60 -10.79 10.58
C ILE A 439 -26.21 -9.76 11.51
N ARG A 440 -25.46 -9.32 12.54
CA ARG A 440 -25.93 -8.29 13.49
C ARG A 440 -26.15 -6.95 12.79
N GLU A 441 -25.25 -6.55 11.91
CA GLU A 441 -25.35 -5.32 11.14
C GLU A 441 -26.50 -5.35 10.12
N LEU A 442 -26.70 -6.47 9.43
CA LEU A 442 -27.87 -6.67 8.58
C LEU A 442 -29.18 -6.61 9.37
N TYR A 443 -29.21 -7.21 10.57
CA TYR A 443 -30.37 -7.18 11.45
C TYR A 443 -30.64 -5.79 12.02
N SER A 444 -29.60 -5.06 12.43
CA SER A 444 -29.76 -3.67 12.87
C SER A 444 -30.15 -2.75 11.73
N GLY A 445 -29.58 -2.95 10.53
CA GLY A 445 -29.93 -2.21 9.32
C GLY A 445 -31.38 -2.44 8.91
N TRP A 446 -31.88 -3.67 9.06
CA TRP A 446 -33.30 -3.97 8.91
C TRP A 446 -34.13 -3.20 9.94
N ASN A 447 -33.82 -3.27 11.23
CA ASN A 447 -34.63 -2.63 12.27
C ASN A 447 -34.65 -1.09 12.14
N GLN A 448 -33.52 -0.47 11.81
CA GLN A 448 -33.36 0.97 11.68
C GLN A 448 -33.85 1.53 10.34
N ALA A 449 -34.11 0.68 9.34
CA ALA A 449 -34.55 1.15 8.03
C ALA A 449 -35.98 1.73 8.06
N PRO A 450 -36.22 2.86 7.36
CA PRO A 450 -37.57 3.40 7.18
C PRO A 450 -38.47 2.40 6.43
N PRO A 451 -39.80 2.42 6.67
CA PRO A 451 -40.74 1.44 6.12
C PRO A 451 -40.71 1.36 4.59
N VAL A 452 -40.45 2.49 3.90
CA VAL A 452 -40.29 2.54 2.44
C VAL A 452 -39.13 1.67 1.95
N ARG A 453 -37.98 1.68 2.63
CA ARG A 453 -36.83 0.84 2.26
C ARG A 453 -37.10 -0.65 2.49
N LYS A 454 -37.76 -0.99 3.61
CA LYS A 454 -38.21 -2.38 3.88
C LYS A 454 -39.14 -2.87 2.78
N LEU A 455 -40.11 -2.05 2.38
CA LEU A 455 -41.07 -2.39 1.33
C LEU A 455 -40.39 -2.54 -0.03
N SER A 456 -39.42 -1.67 -0.35
CA SER A 456 -38.61 -1.80 -1.58
C SER A 456 -37.79 -3.10 -1.64
N PHE A 457 -37.25 -3.54 -0.50
CA PHE A 457 -36.53 -4.81 -0.40
C PHE A 457 -37.46 -6.00 -0.62
N VAL A 458 -38.62 -6.02 0.07
CA VAL A 458 -39.63 -7.08 -0.09
C VAL A 458 -40.14 -7.13 -1.53
N ALA A 459 -40.43 -5.99 -2.15
CA ALA A 459 -40.84 -5.91 -3.55
C ALA A 459 -39.74 -6.44 -4.49
N GLY A 460 -38.48 -6.06 -4.26
CA GLY A 460 -37.34 -6.56 -5.04
C GLY A 460 -37.16 -8.08 -4.94
N VAL A 461 -37.28 -8.64 -3.74
CA VAL A 461 -37.25 -10.10 -3.53
C VAL A 461 -38.44 -10.79 -4.22
N PHE A 462 -39.63 -10.18 -4.16
CA PHE A 462 -40.81 -10.72 -4.83
C PHE A 462 -40.66 -10.73 -6.35
N ILE A 463 -40.09 -9.68 -6.94
CA ILE A 463 -39.74 -9.63 -8.37
C ILE A 463 -38.74 -10.73 -8.74
N LEU A 464 -37.69 -10.94 -7.93
CA LEU A 464 -36.73 -12.03 -8.14
C LEU A 464 -37.40 -13.41 -8.09
N LEU A 465 -38.34 -13.61 -7.16
CA LEU A 465 -39.11 -14.86 -7.07
C LEU A 465 -40.02 -15.07 -8.27
N ILE A 466 -40.77 -14.05 -8.70
CA ILE A 466 -41.61 -14.10 -9.91
C ILE A 466 -40.75 -14.44 -11.13
N PHE A 467 -39.61 -13.76 -11.30
CA PHE A 467 -38.67 -14.03 -12.37
C PHE A 467 -38.18 -15.48 -12.35
N SER A 468 -37.84 -16.01 -11.16
CA SER A 468 -37.40 -17.40 -11.02
C SER A 468 -38.49 -18.43 -11.38
N VAL A 469 -39.75 -18.13 -11.07
CA VAL A 469 -40.91 -18.97 -11.42
C VAL A 469 -41.24 -18.87 -12.91
N ALA A 470 -41.18 -17.67 -13.49
CA ALA A 470 -41.37 -17.43 -14.92
C ALA A 470 -40.32 -18.18 -15.75
N LEU A 471 -39.06 -18.17 -15.32
CA LEU A 471 -37.99 -19.00 -15.90
C LEU A 471 -38.28 -20.50 -15.79
N GLY A 472 -38.87 -20.94 -14.68
CA GLY A 472 -39.30 -22.33 -14.49
C GLY A 472 -40.42 -22.76 -15.45
N ARG A 473 -41.38 -21.87 -15.72
CA ARG A 473 -42.55 -22.16 -16.58
C ARG A 473 -42.23 -22.05 -18.08
N CYS A 474 -41.47 -21.05 -18.51
CA CYS A 474 -41.11 -20.86 -19.93
C CYS A 474 -40.25 -22.01 -20.49
N THR A 475 -39.61 -22.79 -19.61
CA THR A 475 -38.69 -23.88 -19.97
C THR A 475 -39.33 -25.27 -19.93
N GLN A 476 -40.51 -25.45 -19.33
CA GLN A 476 -41.21 -26.75 -19.27
C GLN A 476 -41.70 -27.20 -20.64
N GLY A 477 -42.21 -26.30 -21.48
CA GLY A 477 -42.77 -26.67 -22.80
C GLY A 477 -41.76 -26.86 -23.94
N LYS A 478 -40.51 -26.38 -23.78
CA LYS A 478 -39.51 -26.34 -24.87
C LYS A 478 -38.26 -27.21 -24.64
N CYS A 479 -37.92 -27.56 -23.40
CA CYS A 479 -36.74 -28.39 -23.11
C CYS A 479 -37.02 -29.91 -23.15
N GLU A 480 -38.29 -30.33 -23.09
CA GLU A 480 -38.69 -31.74 -23.05
C GLU A 480 -39.07 -32.28 -24.44
N LYS A 481 -39.38 -31.39 -25.40
CA LYS A 481 -39.52 -31.73 -26.80
C LYS A 481 -38.16 -31.67 -27.47
N THR A 482 -37.47 -32.80 -27.47
CA THR A 482 -36.23 -33.05 -28.20
C THR A 482 -36.40 -32.64 -29.66
N PRO A 483 -35.66 -31.65 -30.17
CA PRO A 483 -35.57 -31.48 -31.59
C PRO A 483 -34.26 -32.12 -32.08
N GLU A 484 -34.36 -32.98 -33.07
CA GLU A 484 -33.31 -33.26 -34.05
C GLU A 484 -32.93 -31.97 -34.85
N GLN A 485 -32.72 -30.84 -34.16
CA GLN A 485 -32.44 -29.56 -34.79
C GLN A 485 -30.95 -29.42 -35.07
N LYS A 486 -30.65 -29.26 -36.37
CA LYS A 486 -29.32 -29.07 -36.94
C LYS A 486 -28.62 -27.76 -36.52
N ASN A 487 -29.32 -26.82 -35.86
CA ASN A 487 -28.76 -25.50 -35.51
C ASN A 487 -28.06 -25.46 -34.14
N ILE A 488 -26.77 -25.08 -34.16
CA ILE A 488 -25.89 -24.91 -32.99
C ILE A 488 -26.46 -23.86 -32.00
N VAL A 489 -27.07 -22.79 -32.52
CA VAL A 489 -27.65 -21.71 -31.71
C VAL A 489 -28.84 -22.19 -30.86
N ALA A 490 -29.67 -23.08 -31.41
CA ALA A 490 -30.81 -23.64 -30.66
C ALA A 490 -30.31 -24.56 -29.53
N LYS A 491 -29.28 -25.37 -29.79
CA LYS A 491 -28.62 -26.21 -28.77
C LYS A 491 -28.00 -25.36 -27.65
N PHE A 492 -27.30 -24.29 -28.01
CA PHE A 492 -26.70 -23.36 -27.04
C PHE A 492 -27.77 -22.69 -26.16
N ASN A 493 -28.88 -22.21 -26.76
CA ASN A 493 -29.97 -21.59 -26.01
C ASN A 493 -30.66 -22.57 -25.05
N VAL A 494 -30.85 -23.83 -25.44
CA VAL A 494 -31.41 -24.87 -24.57
C VAL A 494 -30.48 -25.19 -23.41
N ILE A 495 -29.16 -25.26 -23.66
CA ILE A 495 -28.14 -25.46 -22.60
C ILE A 495 -28.10 -24.26 -21.65
N LEU A 496 -28.16 -23.02 -22.17
CA LEU A 496 -28.17 -21.82 -21.36
C LEU A 496 -29.44 -21.72 -20.49
N LEU A 497 -30.61 -22.01 -21.06
CA LEU A 497 -31.89 -22.05 -20.33
C LEU A 497 -31.91 -23.15 -19.26
N SER A 498 -31.32 -24.32 -19.54
CA SER A 498 -31.25 -25.43 -18.58
C SER A 498 -30.28 -25.11 -17.44
N LEU A 499 -29.16 -24.44 -17.73
CA LEU A 499 -28.22 -23.93 -16.73
C LEU A 499 -28.87 -22.88 -15.82
N LEU A 500 -29.58 -21.89 -16.39
CA LEU A 500 -30.31 -20.87 -15.62
C LEU A 500 -31.42 -21.49 -14.76
N ARG A 501 -32.17 -22.46 -15.29
CA ARG A 501 -33.18 -23.19 -14.51
C ARG A 501 -32.53 -23.95 -13.36
N GLY A 502 -31.41 -24.61 -13.63
CA GLY A 502 -30.64 -25.30 -12.60
C GLY A 502 -30.18 -24.33 -11.51
N SER A 503 -29.73 -23.13 -11.85
CA SER A 503 -29.19 -22.14 -10.92
C SER A 503 -30.23 -21.18 -10.32
N ARG A 504 -31.53 -21.39 -10.54
CA ARG A 504 -32.61 -20.51 -10.05
C ARG A 504 -32.50 -20.11 -8.58
N ILE A 505 -32.20 -21.06 -7.69
CA ILE A 505 -32.03 -20.80 -6.26
C ILE A 505 -30.80 -19.90 -6.02
N ALA A 506 -29.73 -20.11 -6.79
CA ALA A 506 -28.51 -19.32 -6.67
C ALA A 506 -28.71 -17.88 -7.16
N VAL A 507 -29.50 -17.68 -8.23
CA VAL A 507 -29.91 -16.35 -8.71
C VAL A 507 -30.77 -15.63 -7.67
N VAL A 508 -31.73 -16.31 -7.05
CA VAL A 508 -32.59 -15.71 -6.00
C VAL A 508 -31.77 -15.35 -4.76
N VAL A 509 -30.92 -16.27 -4.28
CA VAL A 509 -30.08 -16.02 -3.09
C VAL A 509 -29.07 -14.91 -3.37
N GLY A 510 -28.36 -14.97 -4.49
CA GLY A 510 -27.38 -13.94 -4.85
C GLY A 510 -28.02 -12.57 -5.11
N GLY A 511 -29.16 -12.55 -5.81
CA GLY A 511 -29.94 -11.33 -6.02
C GLY A 511 -30.43 -10.72 -4.71
N THR A 512 -30.89 -11.55 -3.76
CA THR A 512 -31.30 -11.08 -2.42
C THR A 512 -30.13 -10.45 -1.65
N VAL A 513 -28.94 -11.05 -1.71
CA VAL A 513 -27.73 -10.50 -1.06
C VAL A 513 -27.32 -9.17 -1.68
N VAL A 514 -27.34 -9.06 -3.01
CA VAL A 514 -27.03 -7.81 -3.72
C VAL A 514 -28.05 -6.72 -3.39
N LEU A 515 -29.35 -7.05 -3.40
CA LEU A 515 -30.42 -6.12 -3.01
C LEU A 515 -30.29 -5.68 -1.55
N ALA A 516 -29.93 -6.59 -0.65
CA ALA A 516 -29.74 -6.26 0.77
C ALA A 516 -28.60 -5.25 0.95
N GLY A 517 -27.44 -5.49 0.34
CA GLY A 517 -26.33 -4.55 0.41
C GLY A 517 -26.65 -3.19 -0.21
N TRP A 518 -27.38 -3.19 -1.34
CA TRP A 518 -27.78 -1.98 -2.04
C TRP A 518 -28.77 -1.12 -1.22
N ILE A 519 -29.78 -1.74 -0.62
CA ILE A 519 -30.89 -1.02 0.06
C ILE A 519 -30.52 -0.63 1.49
N PHE A 520 -29.78 -1.49 2.20
CA PHE A 520 -29.43 -1.27 3.61
C PHE A 520 -28.10 -0.54 3.82
N GLN A 521 -27.38 -0.17 2.75
CA GLN A 521 -26.11 0.58 2.82
C GLN A 521 -25.11 -0.05 3.80
N VAL A 522 -24.99 -1.37 3.72
CA VAL A 522 -24.08 -2.16 4.57
C VAL A 522 -22.63 -1.72 4.32
N ASP A 523 -21.78 -1.79 5.35
CA ASP A 523 -20.34 -1.53 5.23
C ASP A 523 -19.76 -2.27 4.01
N HIS A 524 -18.98 -1.54 3.21
CA HIS A 524 -18.33 -2.05 2.01
C HIS A 524 -17.53 -3.33 2.24
N THR A 525 -16.93 -3.51 3.42
CA THR A 525 -16.12 -4.70 3.74
C THR A 525 -17.00 -5.95 3.88
N ILE A 526 -18.12 -5.80 4.58
CA ILE A 526 -19.08 -6.89 4.85
C ILE A 526 -19.84 -7.25 3.57
N PHE A 527 -20.21 -6.24 2.77
CA PHE A 527 -20.87 -6.48 1.49
C PHE A 527 -19.97 -7.28 0.52
N ARG A 528 -18.68 -6.92 0.43
CA ARG A 528 -17.71 -7.65 -0.39
C ARG A 528 -17.53 -9.10 0.06
N PHE A 529 -17.53 -9.35 1.37
CA PHE A 529 -17.44 -10.70 1.92
C PHE A 529 -18.61 -11.59 1.49
N PHE A 530 -19.86 -11.12 1.62
CA PHE A 530 -21.02 -11.90 1.17
C PHE A 530 -21.06 -12.08 -0.35
N LEU A 531 -20.70 -11.04 -1.11
CA LEU A 531 -20.63 -11.11 -2.56
C LEU A 531 -19.61 -12.17 -3.00
N LEU A 532 -18.45 -12.23 -2.33
CA LEU A 532 -17.43 -13.24 -2.57
C LEU A 532 -17.97 -14.67 -2.34
N ILE A 533 -18.63 -14.93 -1.20
CA ILE A 533 -19.23 -16.24 -0.90
C ILE A 533 -20.24 -16.63 -1.98
N VAL A 534 -21.15 -15.71 -2.31
CA VAL A 534 -22.19 -15.93 -3.32
C VAL A 534 -21.57 -16.19 -4.69
N ALA A 535 -20.58 -15.40 -5.11
CA ALA A 535 -19.92 -15.52 -6.40
C ALA A 535 -19.18 -16.86 -6.53
N VAL A 536 -18.39 -17.25 -5.53
CA VAL A 536 -17.69 -18.55 -5.50
C VAL A 536 -18.70 -19.70 -5.55
N TRP A 537 -19.79 -19.61 -4.80
CA TRP A 537 -20.82 -20.64 -4.78
C TRP A 537 -21.56 -20.76 -6.12
N ILE A 538 -21.90 -19.65 -6.76
CA ILE A 538 -22.52 -19.62 -8.10
C ILE A 538 -21.56 -20.23 -9.13
N ALA A 539 -20.30 -19.81 -9.13
CA ALA A 539 -19.27 -20.32 -10.04
C ALA A 539 -19.08 -21.83 -9.88
N LEU A 540 -18.95 -22.32 -8.64
CA LEU A 540 -18.84 -23.75 -8.34
C LEU A 540 -20.04 -24.53 -8.87
N ARG A 541 -21.27 -24.06 -8.61
CA ARG A 541 -22.49 -24.73 -9.10
C ARG A 541 -22.59 -24.72 -10.63
N LEU A 542 -22.13 -23.66 -11.26
CA LEU A 542 -22.14 -23.52 -12.72
C LEU A 542 -21.16 -24.52 -13.34
N VAL A 543 -19.92 -24.59 -12.84
CA VAL A 543 -18.90 -25.55 -13.32
C VAL A 543 -19.36 -27.00 -13.14
N ILE A 544 -19.92 -27.34 -11.97
CA ILE A 544 -20.44 -28.71 -11.72
C ILE A 544 -21.56 -29.05 -12.71
N LYS A 545 -22.46 -28.11 -13.01
CA LYS A 545 -23.58 -28.35 -13.93
C LYS A 545 -23.16 -28.43 -15.38
N ILE A 546 -22.24 -27.57 -15.80
CA ILE A 546 -21.64 -27.65 -17.15
C ILE A 546 -20.92 -28.99 -17.30
N SER A 547 -20.13 -29.39 -16.30
CA SER A 547 -19.46 -30.70 -16.28
C SER A 547 -20.46 -31.86 -16.36
N TYR A 548 -21.58 -31.80 -15.64
CA TYR A 548 -22.64 -32.80 -15.75
C TYR A 548 -23.21 -32.85 -17.18
N TRP A 549 -23.46 -31.70 -17.80
CA TRP A 549 -23.94 -31.61 -19.18
C TRP A 549 -22.97 -32.17 -20.23
N ILE A 550 -21.67 -32.04 -19.99
CA ILE A 550 -20.62 -32.49 -20.91
C ILE A 550 -20.36 -33.99 -20.76
N PHE A 551 -20.35 -34.53 -19.54
CA PHE A 551 -19.82 -35.89 -19.29
C PHE A 551 -20.87 -36.96 -18.98
N ILE A 552 -22.05 -36.58 -18.46
CA ILE A 552 -23.04 -37.52 -17.90
C ILE A 552 -24.47 -37.29 -18.42
N SER A 553 -24.75 -36.14 -19.03
CA SER A 553 -26.11 -35.78 -19.45
C SER A 553 -26.75 -36.80 -20.39
N PRO A 554 -28.09 -36.95 -20.34
CA PRO A 554 -28.84 -37.78 -21.27
C PRO A 554 -28.64 -37.45 -22.76
N LEU A 555 -28.05 -36.28 -23.09
CA LEU A 555 -27.68 -35.92 -24.46
C LEU A 555 -26.38 -36.59 -24.96
N VAL A 556 -25.59 -37.20 -24.07
CA VAL A 556 -24.33 -37.88 -24.43
C VAL A 556 -24.63 -39.37 -24.67
N PRO A 557 -24.20 -39.95 -25.83
CA PRO A 557 -24.32 -41.38 -26.11
C PRO A 557 -23.76 -42.20 -24.95
N ILE A 558 -24.42 -43.32 -24.61
CA ILE A 558 -24.10 -44.13 -23.43
C ILE A 558 -22.64 -44.61 -23.47
N GLU A 559 -22.11 -44.87 -24.67
CA GLU A 559 -20.72 -45.28 -24.95
C GLU A 559 -19.67 -44.21 -24.58
N ASN A 560 -20.03 -42.93 -24.63
CA ASN A 560 -19.10 -41.80 -24.38
C ASN A 560 -19.25 -41.19 -22.98
N ARG A 561 -20.05 -41.80 -22.09
CA ARG A 561 -20.22 -41.29 -20.72
C ARG A 561 -18.98 -41.57 -19.89
N GLN A 562 -18.37 -40.52 -19.34
CA GLN A 562 -17.13 -40.61 -18.56
C GLN A 562 -17.35 -40.19 -17.10
N PRO A 563 -17.93 -41.06 -16.24
CA PRO A 563 -18.25 -40.73 -14.86
C PRO A 563 -17.01 -40.54 -13.97
N ARG A 564 -15.86 -41.11 -14.36
CA ARG A 564 -14.57 -40.90 -13.68
C ARG A 564 -14.05 -39.47 -13.90
N LEU A 565 -14.09 -38.99 -15.14
CA LEU A 565 -13.65 -37.62 -15.48
C LEU A 565 -14.57 -36.57 -14.85
N TYR A 566 -15.89 -36.80 -14.84
CA TYR A 566 -16.84 -35.96 -14.11
C TYR A 566 -16.48 -35.82 -12.63
N ARG A 567 -16.20 -36.94 -11.94
CA ARG A 567 -15.79 -36.91 -10.53
C ARG A 567 -14.51 -36.09 -10.35
N LEU A 568 -13.53 -36.24 -11.23
CA LEU A 568 -12.27 -35.50 -11.15
C LEU A 568 -12.50 -33.99 -11.34
N VAL A 569 -13.29 -33.58 -12.34
CA VAL A 569 -13.70 -32.18 -12.55
C VAL A 569 -14.42 -31.63 -11.32
N VAL A 570 -15.30 -32.41 -10.68
CA VAL A 570 -16.04 -31.96 -9.48
C VAL A 570 -15.09 -31.73 -8.31
N HIS A 571 -14.16 -32.66 -8.03
CA HIS A 571 -13.18 -32.48 -6.94
C HIS A 571 -12.24 -31.30 -7.23
N GLY A 572 -11.78 -31.16 -8.47
CA GLY A 572 -10.99 -30.01 -8.92
C GLY A 572 -11.74 -28.69 -8.78
N ALA A 573 -13.03 -28.66 -9.15
CA ALA A 573 -13.88 -27.50 -8.99
C ALA A 573 -14.06 -27.12 -7.51
N ILE A 574 -14.29 -28.11 -6.62
CA ILE A 574 -14.41 -27.87 -5.17
C ILE A 574 -13.10 -27.31 -4.61
N ALA A 575 -11.95 -27.90 -4.96
CA ALA A 575 -10.66 -27.43 -4.49
C ALA A 575 -10.34 -26.02 -5.03
N SER A 576 -10.58 -25.77 -6.32
CA SER A 576 -10.39 -24.44 -6.92
C SER A 576 -11.32 -23.39 -6.31
N ALA A 577 -12.56 -23.75 -5.96
CA ALA A 577 -13.50 -22.86 -5.26
C ALA A 577 -13.02 -22.52 -3.85
N PHE A 578 -12.49 -23.51 -3.12
CA PHE A 578 -11.90 -23.30 -1.79
C PHE A 578 -10.70 -22.34 -1.85
N PHE A 579 -9.77 -22.56 -2.77
CA PHE A 579 -8.62 -21.65 -2.94
C PHE A 579 -9.04 -20.27 -3.45
N SER A 580 -9.98 -20.19 -4.40
CA SER A 580 -10.52 -18.90 -4.87
C SER A 580 -11.19 -18.12 -3.74
N PHE A 581 -11.89 -18.80 -2.85
CA PHE A 581 -12.43 -18.21 -1.63
C PHE A 581 -11.31 -17.69 -0.73
N LEU A 582 -10.28 -18.49 -0.47
CA LEU A 582 -9.13 -18.08 0.35
C LEU A 582 -8.40 -16.86 -0.24
N VAL A 583 -8.06 -16.88 -1.53
CA VAL A 583 -7.43 -15.72 -2.22
C VAL A 583 -8.34 -14.50 -2.15
N GLY A 584 -9.65 -14.71 -2.33
CA GLY A 584 -10.68 -13.71 -2.16
C GLY A 584 -10.68 -13.02 -0.80
N LEU A 585 -10.52 -13.78 0.28
CA LEU A 585 -10.40 -13.25 1.64
C LEU A 585 -9.13 -12.41 1.83
N GLY A 586 -8.04 -12.76 1.13
CA GLY A 586 -6.79 -12.00 1.14
C GLY A 586 -6.94 -10.62 0.50
N ASN A 587 -7.70 -10.53 -0.60
CA ASN A 587 -8.06 -9.25 -1.23
C ASN A 587 -8.98 -8.37 -0.36
N ILE A 588 -9.69 -8.96 0.60
CA ILE A 588 -10.53 -8.23 1.56
C ILE A 588 -9.68 -7.78 2.77
N GLY A 589 -8.42 -8.20 2.88
CA GLY A 589 -7.49 -7.78 3.95
C GLY A 589 -7.64 -8.56 5.26
N ILE A 590 -8.21 -9.77 5.21
CA ILE A 590 -8.52 -10.56 6.43
C ILE A 590 -7.26 -11.23 7.04
N TYR A 591 -6.20 -11.38 6.24
CA TYR A 591 -4.93 -11.98 6.67
C TYR A 591 -3.73 -11.30 6.00
N SER A 592 -2.54 -11.57 6.52
CA SER A 592 -1.27 -10.95 6.12
C SER A 592 -0.90 -11.17 4.66
N LEU A 593 -0.12 -10.23 4.10
CA LEU A 593 0.40 -10.30 2.73
C LEU A 593 1.22 -11.60 2.49
N GLN A 594 1.95 -12.05 3.51
CA GLN A 594 2.78 -13.26 3.44
C GLN A 594 1.95 -14.54 3.31
N LEU A 595 0.84 -14.65 4.05
CA LEU A 595 -0.06 -15.81 3.94
C LEU A 595 -0.75 -15.83 2.57
N ARG A 596 -1.05 -14.64 2.02
CA ARG A 596 -1.60 -14.51 0.67
C ARG A 596 -0.66 -15.04 -0.39
N ALA A 597 0.61 -14.66 -0.35
CA ALA A 597 1.60 -15.14 -1.32
C ALA A 597 1.75 -16.68 -1.30
N VAL A 598 1.66 -17.31 -0.11
CA VAL A 598 1.68 -18.76 0.03
C VAL A 598 0.42 -19.41 -0.57
N ILE A 599 -0.76 -18.86 -0.27
CA ILE A 599 -2.05 -19.36 -0.80
C ILE A 599 -2.10 -19.19 -2.34
N ASP A 600 -1.66 -18.04 -2.87
CA ASP A 600 -1.61 -17.77 -4.32
C ASP A 600 -0.69 -18.78 -5.03
N ARG A 601 0.48 -19.12 -4.46
CA ARG A 601 1.37 -20.14 -5.01
C ARG A 601 0.78 -21.55 -4.94
N LEU A 602 0.14 -21.91 -3.83
CA LEU A 602 -0.57 -23.19 -3.70
C LEU A 602 -1.71 -23.30 -4.72
N PHE A 603 -2.42 -22.20 -4.96
CA PHE A 603 -3.46 -22.16 -5.99
C PHE A 603 -2.89 -22.34 -7.40
N MET A 604 -1.78 -21.68 -7.73
CA MET A 604 -1.09 -21.87 -9.02
C MET A 604 -0.60 -23.32 -9.21
N VAL A 605 -0.04 -23.93 -8.16
CA VAL A 605 0.36 -25.36 -8.18
C VAL A 605 -0.86 -26.26 -8.40
N LEU A 606 -1.98 -25.96 -7.73
CA LEU A 606 -3.22 -26.72 -7.91
C LEU A 606 -3.78 -26.59 -9.33
N LEU A 607 -3.72 -25.40 -9.94
CA LEU A 607 -4.10 -25.21 -11.34
C LEU A 607 -3.19 -25.98 -12.29
N LEU A 608 -1.87 -25.98 -12.03
CA LEU A 608 -0.89 -26.72 -12.83
C LEU A 608 -1.12 -28.23 -12.75
N LEU A 609 -1.40 -28.75 -11.54
CA LEU A 609 -1.78 -30.15 -11.34
C LEU A 609 -3.08 -30.48 -12.09
N LEU A 610 -4.11 -29.63 -11.99
CA LEU A 610 -5.35 -29.84 -12.74
C LEU A 610 -5.09 -29.90 -14.24
N VAL A 611 -4.34 -28.95 -14.80
CA VAL A 611 -4.01 -28.95 -16.23
C VAL A 611 -3.22 -30.20 -16.63
N TYR A 612 -2.23 -30.61 -15.83
CA TYR A 612 -1.43 -31.81 -16.08
C TYR A 612 -2.25 -33.11 -16.02
N PHE A 613 -3.31 -33.17 -15.20
CA PHE A 613 -4.21 -34.32 -15.14
C PHE A 613 -5.26 -34.34 -16.26
N PHE A 614 -5.47 -33.24 -16.98
CA PHE A 614 -6.41 -33.14 -18.11
C PHE A 614 -5.74 -33.24 -19.50
N ILE A 615 -4.42 -33.01 -19.57
CA ILE A 615 -3.57 -33.34 -20.72
C ILE A 615 -3.20 -34.82 -20.63
#